data_AF-W9V8S1-F1
#
_entry.id   AF-W9V8S1-F1
#
_cell.length_a   1.000
_cell.length_b   1.000
_cell.length_c   1.000
_cell.angle_alpha   90.00
_cell.angle_beta   90.00
_cell.angle_gamma   90.00
#
_symmetry.space_group_name_H-M   'P 1'
#
loop_
_entity.id
_entity.type
_entity.pdbx_description
1 polymer ?
#
loop_
_entity_poly.entity_id
_entity_poly.type
_entity_poly.pdbx_seq_one_letter_code
_entity_poly.pdbx_strand_id
1 'polypeptide(L)'
;MPTNTLVVADVTVRQDSQGRFNLNDLHTAAGGLKKHQPSNWLRSEQAVDLIAELDIPGIPGVSRIRGRSGGTFVVKELVYAYAMWISPKFHLEVIRSYDRLATKGVAVHHTAAEDVLNDPLKYMGAILDQARELQVM
;
A
#
# COMPACT_ATOMS: atom_id res chain seq x y z
N MET A 1 -19.94 9.51 2.16
CA MET A 1 -19.26 8.79 1.07
C MET A 1 -18.64 7.54 1.67
N PRO A 2 -18.79 6.35 1.07
CA PRO A 2 -18.23 5.12 1.66
C PRO A 2 -16.72 5.27 1.79
N THR A 3 -16.22 5.10 3.01
CA THR A 3 -14.78 5.13 3.32
C THR A 3 -14.14 3.94 2.64
N ASN A 4 -13.44 4.13 1.52
CA ASN A 4 -12.77 3.03 0.83
C ASN A 4 -11.58 2.59 1.71
N THR A 5 -11.64 1.37 2.25
CA THR A 5 -10.60 0.86 3.14
C THR A 5 -9.57 0.08 2.36
N LEU A 6 -8.30 0.37 2.58
CA LEU A 6 -7.19 -0.43 2.05
C LEU A 6 -6.80 -1.48 3.09
N VAL A 7 -6.61 -2.73 2.67
CA VAL A 7 -6.03 -3.76 3.54
C VAL A 7 -4.58 -3.99 3.14
N VAL A 8 -3.65 -3.82 4.08
CA VAL A 8 -2.21 -4.06 3.90
C VAL A 8 -1.70 -4.86 5.08
N ALA A 9 -0.99 -5.97 4.82
CA ALA A 9 -0.48 -6.86 5.87
C ALA A 9 -1.56 -7.27 6.89
N ASP A 10 -2.77 -7.60 6.41
CA ASP A 10 -3.96 -7.92 7.20
C ASP A 10 -4.49 -6.78 8.09
N VAL A 11 -4.02 -5.55 7.87
CA VAL A 11 -4.44 -4.35 8.60
C VAL A 11 -5.33 -3.48 7.73
N THR A 12 -6.49 -3.11 8.26
CA THR A 12 -7.36 -2.10 7.62
C THR A 12 -6.77 -0.71 7.85
N VAL A 13 -6.42 -0.03 6.78
CA VAL A 13 -5.89 1.34 6.76
C VAL A 13 -6.98 2.30 6.31
N ARG A 14 -7.35 3.23 7.19
CA ARG A 14 -8.45 4.17 6.93
C ARG A 14 -8.03 5.23 5.92
N GLN A 15 -8.98 5.56 5.04
CA GLN A 15 -8.85 6.63 4.07
C GLN A 15 -9.61 7.89 4.54
N ASP A 16 -9.03 9.07 4.31
CA ASP A 16 -9.69 10.35 4.51
C ASP A 16 -10.53 10.78 3.28
N SER A 17 -11.26 11.89 3.41
CA SER A 17 -12.08 12.43 2.32
C SER A 17 -11.28 12.97 1.13
N GLN A 18 -9.95 13.04 1.25
CA GLN A 18 -9.03 13.47 0.18
C GLN A 18 -8.33 12.26 -0.48
N GLY A 19 -8.74 11.04 -0.16
CA GLY A 19 -8.20 9.82 -0.76
C GLY A 19 -6.89 9.33 -0.15
N ARG A 20 -6.42 9.92 0.97
CA ARG A 20 -5.16 9.56 1.63
C ARG A 20 -5.38 8.59 2.78
N PHE A 21 -4.36 7.79 3.09
CA PHE A 21 -4.43 6.68 4.04
C PHE A 21 -3.62 6.95 5.31
N ASN A 22 -4.13 6.51 6.46
CA ASN A 22 -3.54 6.79 7.77
C ASN A 22 -2.43 5.79 8.18
N LEU A 23 -1.17 6.19 8.14
CA LEU A 23 -0.03 5.36 8.57
C LEU A 23 -0.09 4.96 10.06
N ASN A 24 -0.81 5.72 10.90
CA ASN A 24 -0.94 5.38 12.31
C ASN A 24 -1.70 4.06 12.53
N ASP A 25 -2.58 3.66 11.58
CA ASP A 25 -3.30 2.40 11.68
C ASP A 25 -2.31 1.22 11.57
N LEU A 26 -1.38 1.29 10.62
CA LEU A 26 -0.27 0.32 10.49
C LEU A 26 0.69 0.37 11.68
N HIS A 27 1.05 1.56 12.15
CA HIS A 27 1.95 1.71 13.30
C HIS A 27 1.36 1.07 14.56
N THR A 28 0.08 1.32 14.81
CA THR A 28 -0.65 0.78 15.97
C THR A 28 -0.75 -0.74 15.87
N ALA A 29 -1.16 -1.26 14.71
CA ALA A 29 -1.25 -2.71 14.49
C ALA A 29 0.11 -3.43 14.60
N ALA A 30 1.21 -2.77 14.23
CA ALA A 30 2.57 -3.29 14.37
C ALA A 30 3.17 -3.15 15.78
N GLY A 31 2.37 -2.77 16.80
CA GLY A 31 2.79 -2.71 18.20
C GLY A 31 3.28 -1.35 18.68
N GLY A 32 3.13 -0.28 17.88
CA GLY A 32 3.30 1.10 18.36
C GLY A 32 4.71 1.50 18.80
N LEU A 33 5.75 0.74 18.40
CA LEU A 33 7.12 0.99 18.84
C LEU A 33 7.61 2.39 18.40
N LYS A 34 8.28 3.12 19.30
CA LYS A 34 8.80 4.47 19.03
C LYS A 34 9.73 4.52 17.82
N LYS A 35 10.58 3.49 17.64
CA LYS A 35 11.47 3.39 16.48
C LYS A 35 10.73 3.31 15.15
N HIS A 36 9.49 2.83 15.13
CA HIS A 36 8.67 2.68 13.93
C HIS A 36 7.70 3.85 13.71
N GLN A 37 7.79 4.96 14.44
CA GLN A 37 6.86 6.08 14.24
C GLN A 37 6.86 6.56 12.79
N PRO A 38 5.68 6.84 12.18
CA PRO A 38 5.59 7.35 10.81
C PRO A 38 6.43 8.62 10.58
N SER A 39 6.52 9.50 11.59
CA SER A 39 7.36 10.70 11.52
C SER A 39 8.86 10.43 11.41
N ASN A 40 9.34 9.29 11.95
CA ASN A 40 10.74 8.89 11.85
C ASN A 40 11.01 8.34 10.45
N TRP A 41 10.12 7.48 9.94
CA TRP A 41 10.23 6.96 8.59
C TRP A 41 10.20 8.06 7.54
N LEU A 42 9.28 9.02 7.64
CA LEU A 42 9.20 10.16 6.71
C LEU A 42 10.45 11.06 6.68
N ARG A 43 11.39 10.90 7.62
CA ARG A 43 12.67 11.61 7.65
C ARG A 43 13.83 10.75 7.14
N SER A 44 13.59 9.47 6.84
CA SER A 44 14.61 8.62 6.25
C SER A 44 14.86 9.03 4.81
N GLU A 45 16.09 8.85 4.35
CA GLU A 45 16.50 9.08 2.96
C GLU A 45 15.59 8.31 1.99
N GLN A 46 15.35 7.02 2.26
CA GLN A 46 14.46 6.18 1.46
C GLN A 46 13.05 6.78 1.27
N ALA A 47 12.45 7.36 2.32
CA ALA A 47 11.11 7.92 2.21
C ALA A 47 11.13 9.27 1.47
N VAL A 48 12.17 10.09 1.69
CA VAL A 48 12.35 11.37 1.00
C VAL A 48 12.52 11.15 -0.50
N ASP A 49 13.37 10.23 -0.90
CA ASP A 49 13.64 9.92 -2.31
C ASP A 49 12.38 9.35 -2.98
N LEU A 50 11.68 8.42 -2.31
CA LEU A 50 10.43 7.88 -2.83
C LEU A 50 9.34 8.95 -3.00
N ILE A 51 9.25 9.91 -2.08
CA ILE A 51 8.31 11.04 -2.20
C ILE A 51 8.65 11.91 -3.41
N ALA A 52 9.93 12.10 -3.72
CA ALA A 52 10.37 12.87 -4.88
C ALA A 52 9.98 12.20 -6.21
N GLU A 53 10.01 10.87 -6.28
CA GLU A 53 9.56 10.11 -7.47
C GLU A 53 8.03 10.17 -7.68
N LEU A 54 7.27 10.42 -6.61
CA LEU A 54 5.81 10.49 -6.64
C LEU A 54 5.28 11.88 -7.04
N ASP A 55 6.04 12.73 -7.74
CA ASP A 55 5.69 14.12 -8.02
C ASP A 55 4.34 14.25 -8.77
N ILE A 56 3.25 14.29 -8.00
CA ILE A 56 1.86 14.42 -8.45
C ILE A 56 1.47 15.90 -8.26
N PRO A 57 1.28 16.66 -9.34
CA PRO A 57 0.83 18.05 -9.25
C PRO A 57 -0.47 18.16 -8.44
N GLY A 58 -0.44 18.90 -7.33
CA GLY A 58 -1.63 19.30 -6.58
C GLY A 58 -2.06 18.38 -5.43
N ILE A 59 -1.43 17.22 -5.22
CA ILE A 59 -1.67 16.36 -4.04
C ILE A 59 -0.34 16.16 -3.31
N PRO A 60 -0.13 16.81 -2.14
CA PRO A 60 1.03 16.50 -1.31
C PRO A 60 0.96 15.02 -0.92
N GLY A 61 1.96 14.23 -1.30
CA GLY A 61 2.03 12.80 -1.00
C GLY A 61 1.95 12.48 0.50
N VAL A 62 2.13 13.50 1.36
CA VAL A 62 2.07 13.42 2.82
C VAL A 62 1.30 14.62 3.38
N SER A 63 0.40 14.35 4.33
CA SER A 63 -0.30 15.34 5.16
C SER A 63 -0.30 14.91 6.62
N ARG A 64 -0.26 15.89 7.53
CA ARG A 64 -0.31 15.64 8.98
C ARG A 64 -1.47 16.40 9.58
N ILE A 65 -2.42 15.66 10.16
CA ILE A 65 -3.55 16.25 10.89
C ILE A 65 -3.19 16.30 12.38
N ARG A 66 -3.33 17.47 13.00
CA ARG A 66 -3.12 17.67 14.45
C ARG A 66 -4.43 17.47 15.22
N GLY A 67 -4.37 16.95 16.45
CA GLY A 67 -5.52 16.82 17.36
C GLY A 67 -5.75 15.41 17.89
N ARG A 68 -6.84 15.20 18.67
CA ARG A 68 -7.18 13.94 19.36
C ARG A 68 -7.37 12.75 18.39
N SER A 69 -7.75 13.03 17.14
CA SER A 69 -7.90 12.06 16.05
C SER A 69 -6.86 12.27 14.94
N GLY A 70 -5.78 12.99 15.25
CA GLY A 70 -4.73 13.33 14.29
C GLY A 70 -3.95 12.11 13.81
N GLY A 71 -3.30 12.25 12.65
CA GLY A 71 -2.54 11.18 12.04
C GLY A 71 -1.66 11.63 10.89
N THR A 72 -0.81 10.71 10.43
CA THR A 72 0.03 10.89 9.24
C THR A 72 -0.70 10.25 8.07
N PHE A 73 -1.20 11.06 7.16
CA PHE A 73 -1.98 10.65 5.99
C PHE A 73 -1.13 10.72 4.74
N VAL A 74 -1.12 9.66 3.95
CA VAL A 74 -0.24 9.55 2.76
C VAL A 74 -0.96 8.91 1.58
N VAL A 75 -0.38 9.03 0.38
CA VAL A 75 -0.84 8.28 -0.80
C VAL A 75 -0.56 6.78 -0.66
N LYS A 76 -1.24 5.95 -1.45
CA LYS A 76 -1.26 4.48 -1.33
C LYS A 76 0.15 3.87 -1.40
N GLU A 77 1.00 4.39 -2.26
CA GLU A 77 2.38 3.94 -2.50
C GLU A 77 3.22 4.05 -1.22
N LEU A 78 3.08 5.16 -0.49
CA LEU A 78 3.78 5.38 0.77
C LEU A 78 3.23 4.50 1.91
N VAL A 79 1.97 4.03 1.83
CA VAL A 79 1.43 3.02 2.75
C VAL A 79 2.19 1.70 2.61
N TYR A 80 2.37 1.22 1.38
CA TYR A 80 3.11 -0.01 1.11
C TYR A 80 4.57 0.13 1.52
N ALA A 81 5.22 1.23 1.18
CA ALA A 81 6.62 1.47 1.55
C ALA A 81 6.83 1.49 3.07
N TYR A 82 5.95 2.18 3.81
CA TYR A 82 6.00 2.18 5.27
C TYR A 82 5.72 0.78 5.86
N ALA A 83 4.74 0.05 5.31
CA ALA A 83 4.42 -1.31 5.75
C ALA A 83 5.62 -2.27 5.58
N MET A 84 6.34 -2.18 4.44
CA MET A 84 7.56 -2.94 4.18
C MET A 84 8.69 -2.56 5.14
N TRP A 85 8.79 -1.28 5.53
CA TRP A 85 9.80 -0.82 6.47
C TRP A 85 9.57 -1.33 7.91
N ILE A 86 8.33 -1.35 8.40
CA ILE A 86 8.03 -1.79 9.76
C ILE A 86 7.86 -3.31 9.91
N SER A 87 7.57 -4.02 8.81
CA SER A 87 7.29 -5.46 8.81
C SER A 87 8.18 -6.19 7.81
N PRO A 88 9.30 -6.80 8.27
CA PRO A 88 10.15 -7.62 7.42
C PRO A 88 9.40 -8.79 6.75
N LYS A 89 8.40 -9.36 7.44
CA LYS A 89 7.54 -10.42 6.88
C LYS A 89 6.78 -9.91 5.66
N PHE A 90 6.12 -8.76 5.78
CA PHE A 90 5.37 -8.17 4.67
C PHE A 90 6.31 -7.74 3.53
N HIS A 91 7.49 -7.22 3.87
CA HIS A 91 8.49 -6.88 2.86
C HIS A 91 8.88 -8.09 2.01
N LEU A 92 9.17 -9.25 2.64
CA LEU A 92 9.47 -10.48 1.90
C LEU A 92 8.29 -10.97 1.05
N GLU A 93 7.06 -10.76 1.50
CA GLU A 93 5.86 -11.11 0.72
C GLU A 93 5.75 -10.26 -0.55
N VAL A 94 5.99 -8.95 -0.45
CA VAL A 94 5.98 -8.05 -1.61
C VAL A 94 7.09 -8.42 -2.59
N ILE A 95 8.32 -8.66 -2.11
CA ILE A 95 9.45 -9.07 -2.96
C ILE A 95 9.11 -10.35 -3.72
N ARG A 96 8.59 -11.38 -3.04
CA ARG A 96 8.23 -12.66 -3.66
C ARG A 96 7.05 -12.54 -4.63
N SER A 97 6.12 -11.63 -4.35
CA SER A 97 4.97 -11.38 -5.23
C SER A 97 5.42 -10.69 -6.52
N TYR A 98 6.29 -9.69 -6.41
CA TYR A 98 6.90 -9.02 -7.56
C TYR A 98 7.76 -9.99 -8.37
N ASP A 99 8.63 -10.77 -7.73
CA ASP A 99 9.46 -11.77 -8.42
C ASP A 99 8.60 -12.78 -9.21
N ARG A 100 7.50 -13.26 -8.60
CA ARG A 100 6.55 -14.15 -9.29
C ARG A 100 5.91 -13.48 -10.50
N LEU A 101 5.49 -12.22 -10.37
CA LEU A 101 4.93 -11.44 -11.48
C LEU A 101 5.94 -11.28 -12.62
N ALA A 102 7.17 -10.89 -12.30
CA ALA A 102 8.22 -10.64 -13.28
C ALA A 102 8.71 -11.92 -13.98
N THR A 103 8.77 -13.05 -13.26
CA THR A 103 9.32 -14.31 -13.80
C THR A 103 8.26 -15.23 -14.41
N LYS A 104 7.01 -15.19 -13.93
CA LYS A 104 5.91 -16.06 -14.39
C LYS A 104 4.81 -15.31 -15.16
N GLY A 105 4.88 -13.99 -15.22
CA GLY A 105 3.86 -13.14 -15.86
C GLY A 105 2.57 -12.98 -15.04
N VAL A 106 2.47 -13.60 -13.87
CA VAL A 106 1.28 -13.54 -13.01
C VAL A 106 1.64 -13.70 -11.54
N ALA A 107 0.97 -12.94 -10.67
CA ALA A 107 1.02 -13.13 -9.23
C ALA A 107 -0.39 -13.18 -8.65
N VAL A 108 -0.65 -14.17 -7.81
CA VAL A 108 -1.93 -14.34 -7.09
C VAL A 108 -1.69 -13.97 -5.63
N HIS A 109 -2.45 -13.02 -5.11
CA HIS A 109 -2.43 -12.67 -3.70
C HIS A 109 -3.00 -13.84 -2.88
N HIS A 110 -2.43 -14.11 -1.70
CA HIS A 110 -2.77 -15.30 -0.92
C HIS A 110 -4.26 -15.32 -0.51
N THR A 111 -4.87 -14.15 -0.25
CA THR A 111 -6.31 -14.04 0.07
C THR A 111 -7.24 -14.37 -1.09
N ALA A 112 -6.74 -14.32 -2.33
CA ALA A 112 -7.50 -14.67 -3.53
C ALA A 112 -7.24 -16.11 -3.99
N ALA A 113 -6.27 -16.82 -3.39
CA ALA A 113 -5.81 -18.11 -3.91
C ALA A 113 -6.93 -19.17 -3.99
N GLU A 114 -7.75 -19.30 -2.94
CA GLU A 114 -8.87 -20.25 -2.93
C GLU A 114 -9.94 -19.89 -3.97
N ASP A 115 -10.31 -18.61 -4.05
CA ASP A 115 -11.33 -18.12 -4.99
C ASP A 115 -10.87 -18.26 -6.44
N VAL A 116 -9.59 -18.02 -6.73
CA VAL A 116 -8.98 -18.26 -8.05
C VAL A 116 -9.00 -19.75 -8.42
N LEU A 117 -8.76 -20.66 -7.47
CA LEU A 117 -8.80 -22.10 -7.73
C LEU A 117 -10.23 -22.57 -8.02
N ASN A 118 -11.22 -21.97 -7.34
CA ASN A 118 -12.62 -22.33 -7.50
C ASN A 118 -13.26 -21.72 -8.75
N ASP A 119 -12.90 -20.49 -9.11
CA ASP A 119 -13.40 -19.78 -10.29
C ASP A 119 -12.29 -18.93 -10.95
N PRO A 120 -11.40 -19.55 -11.75
CA PRO A 120 -10.31 -18.84 -12.40
C PRO A 120 -10.80 -17.87 -13.48
N LEU A 121 -11.99 -18.08 -14.06
CA LEU A 121 -12.50 -17.25 -15.16
C LEU A 121 -12.93 -15.86 -14.67
N LYS A 122 -13.42 -15.76 -13.43
CA LYS A 122 -13.68 -14.47 -12.75
C LYS A 122 -12.49 -13.51 -12.80
N TYR A 123 -11.27 -14.03 -12.70
CA TYR A 123 -10.04 -13.23 -12.68
C TYR A 123 -9.47 -12.95 -14.08
N MET A 124 -9.78 -13.81 -15.05
CA MET A 124 -9.31 -13.65 -16.43
C MET A 124 -9.78 -12.33 -17.05
N GLY A 125 -11.02 -11.92 -16.79
CA GLY A 125 -11.55 -10.64 -17.27
C GLY A 125 -10.71 -9.45 -16.79
N ALA A 126 -10.44 -9.39 -15.48
CA ALA A 126 -9.62 -8.32 -14.90
C ALA A 126 -8.19 -8.30 -15.44
N ILE A 127 -7.58 -9.47 -15.67
CA ILE A 127 -6.25 -9.59 -16.26
C ILE A 127 -6.25 -9.05 -17.70
N LEU A 128 -7.28 -9.38 -18.49
CA LEU A 128 -7.40 -8.89 -19.87
C LEU A 128 -7.62 -7.38 -19.92
N ASP A 129 -8.43 -6.82 -19.01
CA ASP A 129 -8.62 -5.37 -18.92
C ASP A 129 -7.31 -4.66 -18.56
N GLN A 130 -6.58 -5.17 -17.57
CA GLN A 130 -5.26 -4.64 -17.21
C GLN A 130 -4.27 -4.72 -18.38
N ALA A 131 -4.26 -5.84 -19.12
CA ALA A 131 -3.38 -6.00 -20.29
C ALA A 131 -3.69 -4.97 -21.39
N ARG A 132 -4.97 -4.66 -21.61
CA ARG A 132 -5.39 -3.61 -22.57
C ARG A 132 -4.94 -2.23 -22.13
N GLU A 133 -5.09 -1.90 -20.84
CA GLU A 133 -4.61 -0.62 -20.28
C GLU A 133 -3.10 -0.47 -20.45
N LEU A 134 -2.32 -1.52 -20.15
CA LEU A 134 -0.87 -1.49 -20.27
C LEU A 134 -0.38 -1.47 -21.73
N GLN A 135 -1.16 -1.96 -22.68
CA GLN A 135 -0.80 -1.91 -24.10
C GLN A 135 -0.85 -0.47 -24.67
N VAL A 136 -1.62 0.41 -24.05
CA VAL A 136 -1.82 1.79 -24.51
C VAL A 136 -1.01 2.84 -23.73
N MET A 137 -0.27 2.43 -22.69
CA MET A 137 0.67 3.25 -21.94
C MET A 137 2.04 3.31 -22.61
#